data_AF-Q5YSB4-F1
#
_entry.id   AF-Q5YSB4-F1
#
_cell.length_a   1.000
_cell.length_b   1.000
_cell.length_c   1.000
_cell.angle_alpha   90.00
_cell.angle_beta   90.00
_cell.angle_gamma   90.00
#
_symmetry.space_group_name_H-M   'P 1'
#
loop_
_entity.id
_entity.type
_entity.pdbx_description
1 polymer ?
#
loop_
_entity_poly.entity_id
_entity_poly.type
_entity_poly.pdbx_seq_one_letter_code
_entity_poly.pdbx_strand_id
1 'polypeptide(L)'
;MAGEADPAQRRQLTVSERDLDGLAADLSAWLHERTGADSAPVVTGLSRPQNSGMSSTSVLFDAAWQVGGRSEQGAFVARLAPDPRDFPVFHTYDLATQYHVMAGVAAATDVPVPQLYWLETDPAVLGTEFFVMRRVAGRIPTDNPPYVFLGWLFDATPEERALLATRTVETIAAVHAIPDAAAKFPMLDGPGPALRRHVDWHRAWYDWALADDGYRIPIIERGFDWLEAHWPADPGPEVLSWGDARPGNIIFDGFEPVAVLDWEMAALGPREIDVAWTVFIHRFFQDIATRFDQPGLPDFLRRSDVVATYERITGHTVRDLDFYLVYAALRHAIVMARIKRRMLHFGEDTDCADRDDYVMHRAVLAAMLDGTYEWD
;
A
#
# COMPACT_ATOMS: atom_id res chain seq x y z
N MET A 1 -30.32 7.38 31.13
CA MET A 1 -29.12 6.52 31.15
C MET A 1 -29.27 5.54 29.99
N ALA A 2 -29.11 6.03 28.77
CA ALA A 2 -29.08 5.20 27.56
C ALA A 2 -27.61 4.94 27.27
N GLY A 3 -27.23 3.66 27.17
CA GLY A 3 -25.84 3.26 26.91
C GLY A 3 -25.37 3.81 25.57
N GLU A 4 -24.22 4.48 25.59
CA GLU A 4 -23.49 4.81 24.37
C GLU A 4 -23.06 3.50 23.72
N ALA A 5 -23.58 3.24 22.52
CA ALA A 5 -23.14 2.14 21.68
C ALA A 5 -21.66 2.33 21.34
N ASP A 6 -20.92 1.22 21.41
CA ASP A 6 -19.50 1.10 21.10
C ASP A 6 -19.17 1.74 19.72
N PRO A 7 -18.19 2.65 19.63
CA PRO A 7 -17.74 3.21 18.35
C PRO A 7 -17.40 2.14 17.30
N ALA A 8 -16.94 0.96 17.71
CA ALA A 8 -16.69 -0.17 16.81
C ALA A 8 -17.97 -0.73 16.17
N GLN A 9 -19.13 -0.61 16.82
CA GLN A 9 -20.42 -1.00 16.23
C GLN A 9 -20.89 -0.01 15.16
N ARG A 10 -20.44 1.26 15.18
CA ARG A 10 -20.73 2.21 14.10
C ARG A 10 -19.95 1.90 12.82
N ARG A 11 -18.78 1.27 12.92
CA ARG A 11 -18.02 0.77 11.75
C ARG A 11 -18.71 -0.38 11.01
N GLN A 12 -19.68 -1.06 11.63
CA GLN A 12 -20.43 -2.16 11.03
C GLN A 12 -21.64 -1.71 10.17
N LEU A 13 -21.89 -0.40 10.06
CA LEU A 13 -23.08 0.15 9.41
C LEU A 13 -22.79 0.74 8.02
N THR A 14 -22.18 -0.06 7.16
CA THR A 14 -22.44 -0.04 5.71
C THR A 14 -22.08 -1.41 5.17
N VAL A 15 -23.04 -2.10 4.54
CA VAL A 15 -23.02 -3.51 4.07
C VAL A 15 -23.59 -4.50 5.09
N SER A 16 -24.92 -4.60 5.12
CA SER A 16 -25.65 -5.68 5.82
C SER A 16 -25.32 -7.05 5.23
N GLU A 17 -25.51 -8.16 5.95
CA GLU A 17 -25.38 -9.53 5.42
C GLU A 17 -26.12 -9.74 4.07
N ARG A 18 -27.25 -9.05 3.87
CA ARG A 18 -28.01 -9.04 2.60
C ARG A 18 -27.22 -8.52 1.39
N ASP A 19 -26.23 -7.68 1.62
CA ASP A 19 -25.37 -7.09 0.58
C ASP A 19 -24.28 -8.08 0.13
N LEU A 20 -23.79 -8.94 1.05
CA LEU A 20 -22.88 -10.03 0.70
C LEU A 20 -23.59 -11.16 -0.05
N ASP A 21 -24.84 -11.48 0.29
CA ASP A 21 -25.62 -12.47 -0.46
C ASP A 21 -25.88 -12.02 -1.90
N GLY A 22 -26.19 -10.74 -2.12
CA GLY A 22 -26.32 -10.14 -3.45
C GLY A 22 -25.00 -10.24 -4.22
N LEU A 23 -23.89 -9.82 -3.60
CA LEU A 23 -22.55 -9.90 -4.18
C LEU A 23 -22.15 -11.33 -4.55
N ALA A 24 -22.51 -12.34 -3.73
CA ALA A 24 -22.24 -13.74 -4.04
C ALA A 24 -22.98 -14.20 -5.31
N ALA A 25 -24.25 -13.79 -5.48
CA ALA A 25 -25.04 -14.10 -6.66
C ALA A 25 -24.47 -13.43 -7.91
N ASP A 26 -24.08 -12.15 -7.83
CA ASP A 26 -23.49 -11.41 -8.93
C ASP A 26 -22.13 -12.02 -9.35
N LEU A 27 -21.27 -12.35 -8.39
CA LEU A 27 -20.01 -13.05 -8.64
C LEU A 27 -20.23 -14.45 -9.25
N SER A 28 -21.26 -15.19 -8.81
CA SER A 28 -21.60 -16.50 -9.37
C SER A 28 -22.00 -16.39 -10.84
N ALA A 29 -22.88 -15.44 -11.17
CA ALA A 29 -23.32 -15.19 -12.54
C ALA A 29 -22.14 -14.77 -13.43
N TRP A 30 -21.31 -13.83 -12.95
CA TRP A 30 -20.12 -13.39 -13.66
C TRP A 30 -19.09 -14.51 -13.86
N LEU A 31 -18.80 -15.32 -12.83
CA LEU A 31 -17.87 -16.45 -12.95
C LEU A 31 -18.37 -17.50 -13.96
N HIS A 32 -19.68 -17.69 -14.07
CA HIS A 32 -20.25 -18.61 -15.05
C HIS A 32 -19.83 -18.22 -16.48
N GLU A 33 -19.93 -16.93 -16.81
CA GLU A 33 -19.51 -16.38 -18.10
C GLU A 33 -17.99 -16.49 -18.32
N ARG A 34 -17.20 -16.23 -17.27
CA ARG A 34 -15.73 -16.25 -17.35
C ARG A 34 -15.12 -17.64 -17.45
N THR A 35 -15.77 -18.65 -16.86
CA THR A 35 -15.24 -20.02 -16.79
C THR A 35 -15.84 -20.95 -17.85
N GLY A 36 -16.98 -20.59 -18.43
CA GLY A 36 -17.74 -21.49 -19.31
C GLY A 36 -18.23 -22.73 -18.56
N ALA A 37 -18.51 -22.59 -17.26
CA ALA A 37 -18.91 -23.70 -16.41
C ALA A 37 -20.21 -24.36 -16.90
N ASP A 38 -20.34 -25.67 -16.68
CA ASP A 38 -21.50 -26.47 -17.07
C ASP A 38 -22.78 -26.05 -16.31
N SER A 39 -22.60 -25.43 -15.14
CA SER A 39 -23.64 -24.85 -14.28
C SER A 39 -23.12 -23.60 -13.58
N ALA A 40 -24.00 -22.82 -12.96
CA ALA A 40 -23.61 -21.65 -12.17
C ALA A 40 -22.58 -22.05 -11.09
N PRO A 41 -21.39 -21.41 -11.04
CA PRO A 41 -20.41 -21.61 -9.97
C PRO A 41 -21.01 -21.33 -8.60
N VAL A 42 -20.67 -22.17 -7.62
CA VAL A 42 -21.08 -21.97 -6.23
C VAL A 42 -20.07 -21.06 -5.56
N VAL A 43 -20.52 -19.88 -5.12
CA VAL A 43 -19.71 -18.87 -4.43
C VAL A 43 -20.07 -18.86 -2.94
N THR A 44 -19.08 -18.98 -2.06
CA THR A 44 -19.26 -19.11 -0.61
C THR A 44 -18.17 -18.37 0.16
N GLY A 45 -18.29 -18.28 1.49
CA GLY A 45 -17.22 -17.75 2.35
C GLY A 45 -16.92 -16.27 2.14
N LEU A 46 -17.90 -15.50 1.63
CA LEU A 46 -17.72 -14.07 1.40
C LEU A 46 -17.39 -13.34 2.70
N SER A 47 -16.28 -12.63 2.70
CA SER A 47 -15.85 -11.83 3.84
C SER A 47 -15.00 -10.65 3.39
N ARG A 48 -15.02 -9.58 4.18
CA ARG A 48 -14.11 -8.44 4.04
C ARG A 48 -13.05 -8.53 5.15
N PRO A 49 -11.74 -8.43 4.85
CA PRO A 49 -10.72 -8.46 5.89
C PRO A 49 -10.91 -7.29 6.85
N GLN A 50 -10.93 -7.57 8.17
CA GLN A 50 -11.11 -6.55 9.21
C GLN A 50 -9.96 -5.52 9.24
N ASN A 51 -8.78 -5.91 8.71
CA ASN A 51 -7.58 -5.07 8.62
C ASN A 51 -7.21 -4.73 7.16
N SER A 52 -8.18 -4.72 6.24
CA SER A 52 -7.90 -4.25 4.87
C SER A 52 -7.53 -2.77 4.91
N GLY A 53 -6.45 -2.40 4.22
CA GLY A 53 -6.01 -1.00 4.12
C GLY A 53 -7.12 -0.10 3.58
N MET A 54 -7.05 1.20 3.88
CA MET A 54 -8.12 2.16 3.56
C MET A 54 -8.17 2.56 2.07
N SER A 55 -7.29 2.00 1.24
CA SER A 55 -7.14 2.39 -0.16
C SER A 55 -8.08 1.65 -1.11
N SER A 56 -8.36 0.37 -0.89
CA SER A 56 -9.22 -0.44 -1.79
C SER A 56 -10.10 -1.42 -1.03
N THR A 57 -11.19 -1.85 -1.65
CA THR A 57 -12.07 -2.87 -1.06
C THR A 57 -11.62 -4.26 -1.49
N SER A 58 -11.26 -5.10 -0.52
CA SER A 58 -10.97 -6.52 -0.77
C SER A 58 -12.10 -7.41 -0.27
N VAL A 59 -12.58 -8.31 -1.13
CA VAL A 59 -13.59 -9.32 -0.81
C VAL A 59 -12.99 -10.70 -1.02
N LEU A 60 -12.90 -11.48 0.06
CA LEU A 60 -12.46 -12.87 0.04
C LEU A 60 -13.67 -13.75 -0.25
N PHE A 61 -13.50 -14.75 -1.10
CA PHE A 61 -14.55 -15.73 -1.37
C PHE A 61 -13.93 -17.06 -1.83
N ASP A 62 -14.67 -18.15 -1.63
CA ASP A 62 -14.37 -19.45 -2.20
C ASP A 62 -15.35 -19.72 -3.37
N ALA A 63 -14.85 -20.29 -4.46
CA ALA A 63 -15.67 -20.66 -5.61
C ALA A 63 -15.40 -22.09 -6.06
N ALA A 64 -16.47 -22.80 -6.45
CA ALA A 64 -16.39 -24.15 -7.01
C ALA A 64 -17.32 -24.29 -8.23
N TRP A 65 -16.85 -24.93 -9.29
CA TRP A 65 -17.62 -25.13 -10.53
C TRP A 65 -17.24 -26.43 -11.25
N GLN A 66 -18.04 -26.81 -12.24
CA GLN A 66 -17.72 -27.91 -13.17
C GLN A 66 -17.51 -27.32 -14.56
N VAL A 67 -16.50 -27.80 -15.30
CA VAL A 67 -16.30 -27.42 -16.70
C VAL A 67 -15.84 -28.63 -17.51
N GLY A 68 -16.66 -29.05 -18.48
CA GLY A 68 -16.38 -30.24 -19.28
C GLY A 68 -16.27 -31.51 -18.43
N GLY A 69 -17.11 -31.64 -17.40
CA GLY A 69 -17.11 -32.79 -16.49
C GLY A 69 -15.93 -32.85 -15.50
N ARG A 70 -15.13 -31.79 -15.39
CA ARG A 70 -14.07 -31.66 -14.37
C ARG A 70 -14.48 -30.68 -13.29
N SER A 71 -14.20 -31.03 -12.04
CA SER A 71 -14.43 -30.17 -10.88
C SER A 71 -13.26 -29.22 -10.66
N GLU A 72 -13.56 -27.93 -10.58
CA GLU A 72 -12.61 -26.87 -10.28
C GLU A 72 -13.03 -26.15 -9.00
N GLN A 73 -12.08 -25.76 -8.17
CA GLN A 73 -12.35 -24.97 -6.97
C GLN A 73 -11.15 -24.11 -6.56
N GLY A 74 -11.42 -23.03 -5.84
CA GLY A 74 -10.36 -22.16 -5.32
C GLY A 74 -10.83 -21.16 -4.29
N ALA A 75 -9.86 -20.59 -3.59
CA ALA A 75 -10.03 -19.45 -2.74
C ALA A 75 -9.47 -18.21 -3.44
N PHE A 76 -10.24 -17.14 -3.43
CA PHE A 76 -10.01 -15.95 -4.24
C PHE A 76 -10.13 -14.67 -3.41
N VAL A 77 -9.56 -13.61 -3.95
CA VAL A 77 -9.73 -12.23 -3.51
C VAL A 77 -10.16 -11.41 -4.71
N ALA A 78 -11.31 -10.75 -4.62
CA ALA A 78 -11.69 -9.68 -5.53
C ALA A 78 -11.21 -8.35 -4.93
N ARG A 79 -10.44 -7.58 -5.69
CA ARG A 79 -10.07 -6.20 -5.35
C ARG A 79 -10.93 -5.26 -6.18
N LEU A 80 -11.67 -4.40 -5.50
CA LEU A 80 -12.61 -3.44 -6.08
C LEU A 80 -12.17 -2.02 -5.73
N ALA A 81 -12.54 -1.06 -6.58
CA ALA A 81 -12.33 0.34 -6.28
C ALA A 81 -13.24 0.71 -5.09
N PRO A 82 -12.80 1.59 -4.17
CA PRO A 82 -13.62 2.03 -3.06
C PRO A 82 -14.86 2.79 -3.55
N ASP A 83 -15.94 2.74 -2.78
CA ASP A 83 -17.12 3.55 -3.06
C ASP A 83 -16.76 5.04 -2.87
N PRO A 84 -17.15 5.94 -3.77
CA PRO A 84 -16.92 7.38 -3.60
C PRO A 84 -17.46 7.93 -2.26
N ARG A 85 -18.49 7.29 -1.69
CA ARG A 85 -19.07 7.62 -0.38
C ARG A 85 -18.16 7.26 0.79
N ASP A 86 -17.17 6.40 0.59
CA ASP A 86 -16.22 5.97 1.63
C ASP A 86 -15.06 6.96 1.85
N PHE A 87 -15.11 8.11 1.17
CA PHE A 87 -14.11 9.18 1.20
C PHE A 87 -12.73 8.65 0.82
N PRO A 88 -12.53 8.32 -0.48
CA PRO A 88 -11.34 7.62 -0.94
C PRO A 88 -10.04 8.37 -0.65
N VAL A 89 -8.95 7.60 -0.54
CA VAL A 89 -7.60 8.10 -0.28
C VAL A 89 -6.97 8.69 -1.55
N PHE A 90 -7.18 8.06 -2.71
CA PHE A 90 -6.64 8.50 -4.00
C PHE A 90 -7.71 9.13 -4.89
N HIS A 91 -7.27 10.00 -5.80
CA HIS A 91 -8.15 10.68 -6.75
C HIS A 91 -8.75 9.70 -7.77
N THR A 92 -7.91 8.80 -8.29
CA THR A 92 -8.29 7.78 -9.28
C THR A 92 -7.81 6.43 -8.81
N TYR A 93 -8.65 5.42 -8.99
CA TYR A 93 -8.30 4.02 -8.83
C TYR A 93 -8.27 3.40 -10.21
N ASP A 94 -7.08 2.98 -10.64
CA ASP A 94 -6.87 2.29 -11.91
C ASP A 94 -6.45 0.86 -11.61
N LEU A 95 -7.45 0.02 -11.35
CA LEU A 95 -7.25 -1.38 -11.02
C LEU A 95 -6.76 -2.18 -12.22
N ALA A 96 -7.06 -1.74 -13.45
CA ALA A 96 -6.52 -2.34 -14.65
C ALA A 96 -5.00 -2.16 -14.72
N THR A 97 -4.50 -0.95 -14.45
CA THR A 97 -3.06 -0.70 -14.32
C THR A 97 -2.45 -1.54 -13.22
N GLN A 98 -3.07 -1.61 -12.04
CA GLN A 98 -2.59 -2.47 -10.95
C GLN A 98 -2.49 -3.95 -11.37
N TYR A 99 -3.54 -4.49 -12.01
CA TYR A 99 -3.57 -5.86 -12.53
C TYR A 99 -2.43 -6.10 -13.52
N HIS A 100 -2.23 -5.18 -14.46
CA HIS A 100 -1.18 -5.34 -15.48
C HIS A 100 0.23 -5.18 -14.92
N VAL A 101 0.44 -4.32 -13.92
CA VAL A 101 1.72 -4.24 -13.19
C VAL A 101 2.01 -5.57 -12.50
N MET A 102 1.06 -6.11 -11.74
CA MET A 102 1.23 -7.41 -11.08
C MET A 102 1.51 -8.54 -12.09
N ALA A 103 0.80 -8.56 -13.23
CA ALA A 103 1.04 -9.52 -14.30
C ALA A 103 2.44 -9.38 -14.90
N GLY A 104 2.90 -8.15 -15.13
CA GLY A 104 4.23 -7.86 -15.66
C GLY A 104 5.35 -8.27 -14.68
N VAL A 105 5.16 -8.05 -13.37
CA VAL A 105 6.08 -8.49 -12.32
C VAL A 105 6.18 -10.02 -12.30
N ALA A 106 5.04 -10.72 -12.31
CA ALA A 106 5.00 -12.19 -12.37
C ALA A 106 5.69 -12.76 -13.61
N ALA A 107 5.63 -12.04 -14.74
CA ALA A 107 6.25 -12.46 -15.99
C ALA A 107 7.75 -12.13 -16.07
N ALA A 108 8.23 -11.15 -15.30
CA ALA A 108 9.59 -10.62 -15.40
C ALA A 108 10.51 -11.05 -14.25
N THR A 109 9.97 -11.59 -13.15
CA THR A 109 10.71 -11.93 -11.93
C THR A 109 10.12 -13.14 -11.22
N ASP A 110 10.88 -13.67 -10.25
CA ASP A 110 10.41 -14.66 -9.29
C ASP A 110 9.80 -14.03 -8.02
N VAL A 111 9.56 -12.70 -8.01
CA VAL A 111 8.89 -12.04 -6.88
C VAL A 111 7.49 -12.65 -6.74
N PRO A 112 7.13 -13.22 -5.58
CA PRO A 112 5.86 -13.89 -5.44
C PRO A 112 4.76 -12.84 -5.42
N VAL A 113 3.92 -12.80 -6.46
CA VAL A 113 2.67 -12.03 -6.46
C VAL A 113 1.49 -13.01 -6.49
N PRO A 114 0.32 -12.66 -5.93
CA PRO A 114 -0.86 -13.51 -6.05
C PRO A 114 -1.15 -13.85 -7.50
N GLN A 115 -1.44 -15.12 -7.78
CA GLN A 115 -1.81 -15.55 -9.13
C GLN A 115 -3.08 -14.81 -9.56
N LEU A 116 -2.94 -14.00 -10.61
CA LEU A 116 -4.06 -13.27 -11.21
C LEU A 116 -4.92 -14.22 -12.05
N TYR A 117 -6.23 -14.04 -11.99
CA TYR A 117 -7.19 -14.84 -12.76
C TYR A 117 -7.95 -13.99 -13.78
N TRP A 118 -8.65 -12.96 -13.33
CA TRP A 118 -9.58 -12.20 -14.17
C TRP A 118 -9.53 -10.71 -13.86
N LEU A 119 -9.67 -9.89 -14.89
CA LEU A 119 -9.88 -8.44 -14.80
C LEU A 119 -11.25 -8.15 -15.42
N GLU A 120 -12.09 -7.41 -14.69
CA GLU A 120 -13.37 -6.90 -15.15
C GLU A 120 -13.34 -5.38 -15.13
N THR A 121 -13.48 -4.78 -16.31
CA THR A 121 -13.49 -3.32 -16.48
C THR A 121 -14.91 -2.77 -16.72
N ASP A 122 -15.90 -3.63 -16.93
CA ASP A 122 -17.29 -3.20 -17.07
C ASP A 122 -17.94 -3.00 -15.69
N PRO A 123 -18.23 -1.75 -15.29
CA PRO A 123 -18.85 -1.47 -14.00
C PRO A 123 -20.30 -2.00 -13.92
N ALA A 124 -20.91 -2.43 -15.04
CA ALA A 124 -22.25 -3.02 -15.00
C ALA A 124 -22.33 -4.33 -14.19
N VAL A 125 -21.20 -5.00 -13.95
CA VAL A 125 -21.15 -6.29 -13.23
C VAL A 125 -21.32 -6.09 -11.72
N LEU A 126 -20.44 -5.30 -11.08
CA LEU A 126 -20.44 -5.09 -9.61
C LEU A 126 -20.60 -3.62 -9.20
N GLY A 127 -20.98 -2.75 -10.14
CA GLY A 127 -21.04 -1.29 -9.93
C GLY A 127 -19.69 -0.59 -10.03
N THR A 128 -18.59 -1.34 -10.19
CA THR A 128 -17.22 -0.83 -10.30
C THR A 128 -16.32 -1.84 -11.00
N GLU A 129 -15.17 -1.40 -11.48
CA GLU A 129 -14.12 -2.31 -11.95
C GLU A 129 -13.54 -3.13 -10.80
N PHE A 130 -13.09 -4.33 -11.12
CA PHE A 130 -12.44 -5.20 -10.16
C PHE A 130 -11.54 -6.21 -10.86
N PHE A 131 -10.59 -6.76 -10.12
CA PHE A 131 -9.88 -7.95 -10.55
C PHE A 131 -9.87 -9.02 -9.47
N VAL A 132 -9.68 -10.26 -9.90
CA VAL A 132 -9.67 -11.44 -9.05
C VAL A 132 -8.32 -12.11 -9.11
N MET A 133 -7.82 -12.47 -7.94
CA MET A 133 -6.57 -13.20 -7.74
C MET A 133 -6.75 -14.36 -6.75
N ARG A 134 -5.80 -15.30 -6.75
CA ARG A 134 -5.72 -16.37 -5.76
C ARG A 134 -5.57 -15.77 -4.36
N ARG A 135 -6.34 -16.28 -3.39
CA ARG A 135 -6.08 -16.01 -1.97
C ARG A 135 -4.80 -16.74 -1.56
N VAL A 136 -3.80 -15.99 -1.10
CA VAL A 136 -2.56 -16.53 -0.55
C VAL A 136 -2.67 -16.55 0.98
N ALA A 137 -2.30 -17.67 1.59
CA ALA A 137 -2.28 -17.84 3.04
C ALA A 137 -0.93 -17.40 3.61
N GLY A 138 -0.94 -16.85 4.82
CA GLY A 138 0.27 -16.48 5.55
C GLY A 138 -0.01 -15.38 6.57
N ARG A 139 1.05 -14.75 7.05
CA ARG A 139 1.02 -13.70 8.07
C ARG A 139 1.50 -12.39 7.48
N ILE A 140 0.89 -11.30 7.89
CA ILE A 140 1.28 -9.94 7.52
C ILE A 140 1.64 -9.19 8.81
N PRO A 141 2.73 -8.42 8.87
CA PRO A 141 2.97 -7.46 9.94
C PRO A 141 1.88 -6.39 9.94
N THR A 142 1.07 -6.32 11.00
CA THR A 142 -0.10 -5.44 11.08
C THR A 142 0.30 -3.96 11.22
N ASP A 143 -0.42 -3.05 10.55
CA ASP A 143 -0.22 -1.59 10.71
C ASP A 143 -1.09 -0.96 11.80
N ASN A 144 -2.20 -1.61 12.19
CA ASN A 144 -3.10 -1.11 13.21
C ASN A 144 -3.63 -2.23 14.14
N PRO A 145 -3.21 -2.27 15.42
CA PRO A 145 -2.08 -1.52 15.97
C PRO A 145 -0.77 -1.90 15.27
N PRO A 146 0.20 -0.96 15.12
CA PRO A 146 1.45 -1.22 14.42
C PRO A 146 2.24 -2.40 15.01
N TYR A 147 2.90 -3.17 14.16
CA TYR A 147 3.67 -4.37 14.51
C TYR A 147 4.84 -4.12 15.49
N VAL A 148 5.19 -2.86 15.75
CA VAL A 148 6.17 -2.47 16.77
C VAL A 148 5.61 -2.51 18.19
N PHE A 149 4.29 -2.67 18.37
CA PHE A 149 3.65 -2.76 19.68
C PHE A 149 3.27 -4.19 20.07
N LEU A 150 2.88 -5.01 19.10
CA LEU A 150 2.41 -6.37 19.32
C LEU A 150 2.36 -7.19 18.03
N GLY A 151 2.23 -8.50 18.19
CA GLY A 151 2.07 -9.45 17.10
C GLY A 151 3.32 -10.27 16.84
N TRP A 152 3.21 -11.21 15.90
CA TRP A 152 4.24 -12.23 15.67
C TRP A 152 5.62 -11.67 15.30
N LEU A 153 5.68 -10.48 14.67
CA LEU A 153 6.95 -9.81 14.36
C LEU A 153 7.56 -9.14 15.60
N PHE A 154 6.72 -8.61 16.51
CA PHE A 154 7.16 -8.07 17.79
C PHE A 154 7.76 -9.19 18.67
N ASP A 155 7.10 -10.34 18.69
CA ASP A 155 7.49 -11.51 19.49
C ASP A 155 8.65 -12.31 18.89
N ALA A 156 9.07 -12.01 17.65
CA ALA A 156 10.14 -12.71 16.95
C ALA A 156 11.51 -12.50 17.62
N THR A 157 12.46 -13.42 17.40
CA THR A 157 13.85 -13.21 17.86
C THR A 157 14.57 -12.14 17.02
N PRO A 158 15.67 -11.54 17.50
CA PRO A 158 16.47 -10.64 16.68
C PRO A 158 16.92 -11.24 15.34
N GLU A 159 17.28 -12.52 15.31
CA GLU A 159 17.69 -13.23 14.09
C GLU A 159 16.53 -13.37 13.10
N GLU A 160 15.33 -13.67 13.60
CA GLU A 160 14.11 -13.76 12.80
C GLU A 160 13.71 -12.41 12.22
N ARG A 161 13.80 -11.32 13.00
CA ARG A 161 13.59 -9.96 12.52
C ARG A 161 14.62 -9.57 11.46
N ALA A 162 15.89 -9.89 11.66
CA ALA A 162 16.95 -9.64 10.69
C ALA A 162 16.73 -10.41 9.38
N LEU A 163 16.26 -11.67 9.46
CA LEU A 163 15.88 -12.46 8.29
C LEU A 163 14.73 -11.78 7.53
N LEU A 164 13.65 -11.38 8.21
CA LEU A 164 12.51 -10.73 7.56
C LEU A 164 12.89 -9.37 6.93
N ALA A 165 13.72 -8.58 7.61
CA ALA A 165 14.25 -7.34 7.08
C ALA A 165 15.04 -7.60 5.79
N THR A 166 15.93 -8.61 5.80
CA THR A 166 16.69 -9.02 4.62
C THR A 166 15.77 -9.46 3.48
N ARG A 167 14.78 -10.30 3.75
CA ARG A 167 13.80 -10.77 2.74
C ARG A 167 12.96 -9.64 2.15
N THR A 168 12.61 -8.65 2.97
CA THR A 168 11.92 -7.43 2.51
C THR A 168 12.80 -6.65 1.54
N VAL A 169 14.07 -6.43 1.87
CA VAL A 169 15.01 -5.71 0.99
C VAL A 169 15.33 -6.50 -0.27
N GLU A 170 15.47 -7.83 -0.20
CA GLU A 170 15.64 -8.71 -1.35
C GLU A 170 14.44 -8.65 -2.31
N THR A 171 13.23 -8.58 -1.76
CA THR A 171 12.00 -8.41 -2.56
C THR A 171 12.03 -7.09 -3.34
N ILE A 172 12.33 -5.97 -2.68
CA ILE A 172 12.47 -4.65 -3.33
C ILE A 172 13.57 -4.70 -4.40
N ALA A 173 14.72 -5.28 -4.08
CA ALA A 173 15.83 -5.43 -5.01
C ALA A 173 15.46 -6.25 -6.26
N ALA A 174 14.70 -7.32 -6.10
CA ALA A 174 14.25 -8.16 -7.20
C ALA A 174 13.26 -7.43 -8.13
N VAL A 175 12.36 -6.61 -7.58
CA VAL A 175 11.49 -5.73 -8.39
C VAL A 175 12.32 -4.71 -9.18
N HIS A 176 13.30 -4.08 -8.54
CA HIS A 176 14.19 -3.10 -9.19
C HIS A 176 15.13 -3.72 -10.24
N ALA A 177 15.31 -5.05 -10.22
CA ALA A 177 16.16 -5.77 -11.17
C ALA A 177 15.48 -6.06 -12.51
N ILE A 178 14.18 -5.75 -12.66
CA ILE A 178 13.46 -5.93 -13.92
C ILE A 178 14.11 -5.08 -15.02
N PRO A 179 14.66 -5.69 -16.09
CA PRO A 179 15.28 -4.95 -17.16
C PRO A 179 14.22 -4.22 -18.01
N ASP A 180 14.59 -3.06 -18.55
CA ASP A 180 13.75 -2.28 -19.46
C ASP A 180 12.34 -2.00 -18.90
N ALA A 181 12.27 -1.55 -17.64
CA ALA A 181 11.01 -1.35 -16.92
C ALA A 181 9.98 -0.53 -17.71
N ALA A 182 10.38 0.58 -18.36
CA ALA A 182 9.47 1.38 -19.18
C ALA A 182 8.83 0.59 -20.34
N ALA A 183 9.57 -0.32 -20.97
CA ALA A 183 9.05 -1.15 -22.06
C ALA A 183 8.10 -2.26 -21.56
N LYS A 184 8.35 -2.78 -20.35
CA LYS A 184 7.51 -3.82 -19.73
C LYS A 184 6.27 -3.24 -19.04
N PHE A 185 6.35 -2.00 -18.57
CA PHE A 185 5.29 -1.28 -17.89
C PHE A 185 4.95 0.04 -18.61
N PRO A 186 4.54 -0.02 -19.89
CA PRO A 186 4.31 1.18 -20.70
C PRO A 186 3.15 2.04 -20.18
N MET A 187 2.25 1.47 -19.38
CA MET A 187 1.16 2.21 -18.72
C MET A 187 1.66 3.17 -17.63
N LEU A 188 2.86 2.94 -17.08
CA LEU A 188 3.50 3.79 -16.07
C LEU A 188 4.47 4.81 -16.70
N ASP A 189 4.72 4.71 -18.00
CA ASP A 189 5.63 5.59 -18.72
C ASP A 189 4.95 6.91 -19.12
N GLY A 190 5.74 7.96 -19.28
CA GLY A 190 5.25 9.29 -19.59
C GLY A 190 6.37 10.26 -19.96
N PRO A 191 6.02 11.46 -20.48
CA PRO A 191 7.01 12.42 -20.93
C PRO A 191 7.82 13.01 -19.77
N GLY A 192 9.13 13.20 -19.98
CA GLY A 192 10.04 13.81 -19.02
C GLY A 192 10.59 12.83 -17.96
N PRO A 193 11.40 13.29 -17.00
CA PRO A 193 12.02 12.41 -15.99
C PRO A 193 11.00 11.83 -15.01
N ALA A 194 11.07 10.54 -14.71
CA ALA A 194 10.08 9.86 -13.89
C ALA A 194 10.02 10.36 -12.45
N LEU A 195 11.15 10.74 -11.83
CA LEU A 195 11.13 11.37 -10.50
C LEU A 195 10.32 12.67 -10.49
N ARG A 196 10.43 13.51 -11.54
CA ARG A 196 9.65 14.75 -11.67
C ARG A 196 8.17 14.43 -11.79
N ARG A 197 7.79 13.49 -12.67
CA ARG A 197 6.39 13.02 -12.80
C ARG A 197 5.83 12.52 -11.47
N HIS A 198 6.62 11.75 -10.73
CA HIS A 198 6.21 11.15 -9.47
C HIS A 198 5.99 12.21 -8.37
N VAL A 199 6.88 13.22 -8.27
CA VAL A 199 6.70 14.36 -7.34
C VAL A 199 5.50 15.22 -7.74
N ASP A 200 5.36 15.53 -9.02
CA ASP A 200 4.24 16.33 -9.54
C ASP A 200 2.89 15.63 -9.31
N TRP A 201 2.83 14.31 -9.48
CA TRP A 201 1.64 13.51 -9.15
C TRP A 201 1.28 13.62 -7.67
N HIS A 202 2.27 13.54 -6.76
CA HIS A 202 2.01 13.68 -5.32
C HIS A 202 1.58 15.10 -4.94
N ARG A 203 2.08 16.12 -5.63
CA ARG A 203 1.60 17.50 -5.46
C ARG A 203 0.13 17.63 -5.89
N ALA A 204 -0.20 17.12 -7.09
CA ALA A 204 -1.58 17.11 -7.57
C ALA A 204 -2.52 16.31 -6.64
N TRP A 205 -2.02 15.21 -6.07
CA TRP A 205 -2.76 14.44 -5.07
C TRP A 205 -3.01 15.24 -3.79
N TYR A 206 -2.00 15.96 -3.25
CA TYR A 206 -2.18 16.88 -2.13
C TYR A 206 -3.21 17.97 -2.44
N ASP A 207 -3.12 18.59 -3.62
CA ASP A 207 -4.02 19.66 -4.03
C ASP A 207 -5.46 19.16 -4.05
N TRP A 208 -5.74 18.06 -4.74
CA TRP A 208 -7.07 17.44 -4.77
C TRP A 208 -7.56 16.97 -3.39
N ALA A 209 -6.69 16.30 -2.62
CA ALA A 209 -7.09 15.65 -1.37
C ALA A 209 -7.43 16.65 -0.26
N LEU A 210 -6.82 17.85 -0.33
CA LEU A 210 -6.70 18.79 0.79
C LEU A 210 -6.81 20.25 0.34
N ALA A 211 -5.87 20.74 -0.49
CA ALA A 211 -5.71 22.18 -0.73
C ALA A 211 -6.91 22.81 -1.45
N ASP A 212 -7.47 22.12 -2.46
CA ASP A 212 -8.62 22.57 -3.25
C ASP A 212 -9.90 22.66 -2.41
N ASP A 213 -10.01 21.84 -1.36
CA ASP A 213 -11.09 21.90 -0.36
C ASP A 213 -10.86 22.99 0.70
N GLY A 214 -9.77 23.76 0.60
CA GLY A 214 -9.38 24.80 1.56
C GLY A 214 -8.57 24.32 2.77
N TYR A 215 -8.16 23.05 2.79
CA TYR A 215 -7.38 22.44 3.88
C TYR A 215 -5.88 22.48 3.59
N ARG A 216 -5.34 23.69 3.43
CA ARG A 216 -3.90 23.87 3.23
C ARG A 216 -3.11 23.49 4.48
N ILE A 217 -2.09 22.64 4.31
CA ILE A 217 -1.26 22.08 5.38
C ILE A 217 0.18 22.66 5.24
N PRO A 218 0.55 23.70 6.00
CA PRO A 218 1.81 24.42 5.83
C PRO A 218 3.07 23.54 5.82
N ILE A 219 3.15 22.51 6.67
CA ILE A 219 4.33 21.63 6.72
C ILE A 219 4.49 20.79 5.44
N ILE A 220 3.39 20.41 4.78
CA ILE A 220 3.41 19.69 3.49
C ILE A 220 3.88 20.64 2.38
N GLU A 221 3.37 21.86 2.34
CA GLU A 221 3.76 22.86 1.34
C GLU A 221 5.24 23.23 1.46
N ARG A 222 5.72 23.44 2.69
CA ARG A 222 7.15 23.61 2.97
C ARG A 222 7.98 22.40 2.54
N GLY A 223 7.46 21.19 2.72
CA GLY A 223 8.12 19.96 2.26
C GLY A 223 8.31 19.94 0.75
N PHE A 224 7.28 20.33 0.00
CA PHE A 224 7.37 20.46 -1.45
C PHE A 224 8.38 21.52 -1.90
N ASP A 225 8.41 22.69 -1.26
CA ASP A 225 9.41 23.74 -1.54
C ASP A 225 10.83 23.25 -1.25
N TRP A 226 11.01 22.47 -0.18
CA TRP A 226 12.28 21.86 0.15
C TRP A 226 12.74 20.88 -0.92
N LEU A 227 11.85 20.05 -1.48
CA LEU A 227 12.20 19.12 -2.56
C LEU A 227 12.69 19.87 -3.82
N GLU A 228 12.05 20.99 -4.19
CA GLU A 228 12.53 21.79 -5.32
C GLU A 228 13.93 22.37 -5.08
N ALA A 229 14.22 22.79 -3.85
CA ALA A 229 15.52 23.36 -3.49
C ALA A 229 16.65 22.32 -3.39
N HIS A 230 16.32 21.05 -3.14
CA HIS A 230 17.28 19.97 -2.88
C HIS A 230 17.22 18.85 -3.93
N TRP A 231 16.69 19.14 -5.12
CA TRP A 231 16.50 18.15 -6.18
C TRP A 231 17.83 17.43 -6.51
N PRO A 232 17.87 16.09 -6.55
CA PRO A 232 19.08 15.36 -6.87
C PRO A 232 19.60 15.71 -8.26
N ALA A 233 20.89 16.01 -8.37
CA ALA A 233 21.52 16.34 -9.65
C ALA A 233 21.54 15.16 -10.63
N ASP A 234 21.65 13.93 -10.09
CA ASP A 234 21.55 12.68 -10.84
C ASP A 234 20.65 11.68 -10.09
N PRO A 235 19.34 11.65 -10.39
CA PRO A 235 18.43 10.65 -9.85
C PRO A 235 18.79 9.21 -10.26
N GLY A 236 19.64 9.02 -11.28
CA GLY A 236 20.02 7.73 -11.85
C GLY A 236 18.93 7.05 -12.66
N PRO A 237 19.13 5.74 -12.96
CA PRO A 237 18.25 5.00 -13.85
C PRO A 237 16.87 4.77 -13.21
N GLU A 238 15.85 4.84 -14.06
CA GLU A 238 14.49 4.53 -13.70
C GLU A 238 14.29 3.01 -13.67
N VAL A 239 13.67 2.52 -12.60
CA VAL A 239 13.24 1.13 -12.42
C VAL A 239 11.73 1.10 -12.18
N LEU A 240 11.15 -0.10 -12.15
CA LEU A 240 9.83 -0.25 -11.53
C LEU A 240 9.99 -0.03 -10.02
N SER A 241 9.35 1.01 -9.50
CA SER A 241 9.10 1.21 -8.07
C SER A 241 7.77 0.56 -7.73
N TRP A 242 7.76 -0.26 -6.68
CA TRP A 242 6.58 -0.89 -6.11
C TRP A 242 5.65 0.15 -5.47
N GLY A 243 6.20 1.21 -4.87
CA GLY A 243 5.43 2.36 -4.39
C GLY A 243 5.13 2.30 -2.90
N ASP A 244 4.26 1.40 -2.45
CA ASP A 244 4.02 1.13 -1.01
C ASP A 244 4.90 -0.04 -0.53
N ALA A 245 6.21 0.10 -0.75
CA ALA A 245 7.21 -0.93 -0.54
C ALA A 245 7.55 -1.13 0.94
N ARG A 246 6.78 -1.95 1.67
CA ARG A 246 6.94 -2.17 3.11
C ARG A 246 6.51 -3.58 3.55
N PRO A 247 7.01 -4.09 4.69
CA PRO A 247 6.71 -5.44 5.13
C PRO A 247 5.22 -5.70 5.41
N GLY A 248 4.45 -4.66 5.77
CA GLY A 248 2.99 -4.76 5.95
C GLY A 248 2.20 -5.04 4.67
N ASN A 249 2.85 -5.02 3.50
CA ASN A 249 2.27 -5.40 2.21
C ASN A 249 2.88 -6.69 1.65
N ILE A 250 3.54 -7.48 2.50
CA ILE A 250 4.07 -8.80 2.16
C ILE A 250 3.37 -9.84 3.03
N ILE A 251 2.83 -10.87 2.39
CA ILE A 251 2.40 -12.09 3.08
C ILE A 251 3.62 -12.97 3.28
N PHE A 252 3.84 -13.43 4.50
CA PHE A 252 4.93 -14.33 4.88
C PHE A 252 4.41 -15.72 5.28
N ASP A 253 5.09 -16.76 4.83
CA ASP A 253 5.04 -18.10 5.43
C ASP A 253 6.32 -18.29 6.25
N GLY A 254 6.18 -18.45 7.57
CA GLY A 254 7.31 -18.23 8.47
C GLY A 254 7.85 -16.80 8.33
N PHE A 255 9.08 -16.67 7.83
CA PHE A 255 9.75 -15.39 7.53
C PHE A 255 10.12 -15.26 6.04
N GLU A 256 9.56 -16.12 5.19
CA GLU A 256 9.76 -16.09 3.73
C GLU A 256 8.57 -15.40 3.03
N PRO A 257 8.81 -14.44 2.11
CA PRO A 257 7.76 -13.82 1.31
C PRO A 257 7.03 -14.86 0.43
N VAL A 258 5.71 -14.86 0.46
CA VAL A 258 4.86 -15.72 -0.38
C VAL A 258 3.84 -14.94 -1.20
N ALA A 259 3.65 -13.64 -0.93
CA ALA A 259 2.94 -12.72 -1.83
C ALA A 259 3.30 -11.26 -1.54
N VAL A 260 3.53 -10.48 -2.59
CA VAL A 260 3.72 -9.03 -2.56
C VAL A 260 2.44 -8.35 -3.05
N LEU A 261 1.87 -7.49 -2.22
CA LEU A 261 0.54 -6.89 -2.39
C LEU A 261 0.63 -5.39 -2.73
N ASP A 262 -0.52 -4.73 -2.86
CA ASP A 262 -0.67 -3.27 -2.88
C ASP A 262 0.21 -2.51 -3.91
N TRP A 263 0.08 -2.93 -5.17
CA TRP A 263 0.74 -2.32 -6.33
C TRP A 263 0.06 -1.03 -6.85
N GLU A 264 -0.83 -0.40 -6.08
CA GLU A 264 -1.60 0.76 -6.56
C GLU A 264 -0.77 2.06 -6.66
N MET A 265 0.34 2.12 -5.92
CA MET A 265 1.30 3.22 -5.99
C MET A 265 2.49 2.92 -6.90
N ALA A 266 2.43 1.82 -7.67
CA ALA A 266 3.53 1.43 -8.54
C ALA A 266 3.79 2.49 -9.61
N ALA A 267 5.06 2.79 -9.84
CA ALA A 267 5.48 3.83 -10.78
C ALA A 267 6.85 3.50 -11.38
N LEU A 268 7.24 4.24 -12.41
CA LEU A 268 8.64 4.30 -12.80
C LEU A 268 9.34 5.38 -11.97
N GLY A 269 10.57 5.12 -11.54
CA GLY A 269 11.34 6.10 -10.80
C GLY A 269 12.70 5.58 -10.30
N PRO A 270 13.50 6.44 -9.65
CA PRO A 270 14.72 6.03 -8.98
C PRO A 270 14.45 4.97 -7.90
N ARG A 271 15.41 4.05 -7.75
CA ARG A 271 15.37 2.95 -6.76
C ARG A 271 15.17 3.47 -5.34
N GLU A 272 15.71 4.64 -5.07
CA GLU A 272 15.71 5.25 -3.75
C GLU A 272 14.31 5.65 -3.25
N ILE A 273 13.30 5.74 -4.14
CA ILE A 273 11.90 5.96 -3.76
C ILE A 273 11.40 4.85 -2.82
N ASP A 274 11.58 3.58 -3.21
CA ASP A 274 11.11 2.43 -2.41
C ASP A 274 12.02 2.16 -1.21
N VAL A 275 13.34 2.33 -1.39
CA VAL A 275 14.31 2.14 -0.29
C VAL A 275 14.03 3.12 0.85
N ALA A 276 13.78 4.39 0.52
CA ALA A 276 13.43 5.40 1.50
C ALA A 276 12.05 5.15 2.12
N TRP A 277 11.07 4.69 1.32
CA TRP A 277 9.74 4.37 1.82
C TRP A 277 9.77 3.28 2.90
N THR A 278 10.45 2.17 2.66
CA THR A 278 10.50 1.06 3.64
C THR A 278 11.18 1.51 4.94
N VAL A 279 12.25 2.32 4.85
CA VAL A 279 12.98 2.86 6.01
C VAL A 279 12.09 3.84 6.78
N PHE A 280 11.46 4.78 6.08
CA PHE A 280 10.67 5.82 6.72
C PHE A 280 9.43 5.26 7.42
N ILE A 281 8.68 4.34 6.79
CA ILE A 281 7.46 3.78 7.40
C ILE A 281 7.79 3.03 8.69
N HIS A 282 8.87 2.23 8.70
CA HIS A 282 9.29 1.58 9.93
C HIS A 282 9.72 2.61 10.98
N ARG A 283 10.54 3.59 10.61
CA ARG A 283 10.99 4.64 11.54
C ARG A 283 9.82 5.43 12.13
N PHE A 284 8.81 5.74 11.33
CA PHE A 284 7.58 6.38 11.80
C PHE A 284 6.89 5.54 12.88
N PHE A 285 6.73 4.23 12.69
CA PHE A 285 6.19 3.36 13.74
C PHE A 285 7.07 3.33 14.99
N GLN A 286 8.40 3.27 14.82
CA GLN A 286 9.35 3.30 15.93
C GLN A 286 9.29 4.61 16.74
N ASP A 287 9.12 5.74 16.07
CA ASP A 287 8.96 7.06 16.72
C ASP A 287 7.66 7.12 17.53
N ILE A 288 6.57 6.52 17.03
CA ILE A 288 5.32 6.38 17.79
C ILE A 288 5.57 5.51 19.04
N ALA A 289 6.25 4.37 18.91
CA ALA A 289 6.56 3.51 20.05
C ALA A 289 7.37 4.26 21.11
N THR A 290 8.40 4.98 20.69
CA THR A 290 9.27 5.78 21.55
C THR A 290 8.48 6.88 22.26
N ARG A 291 7.55 7.56 21.56
CA ARG A 291 6.66 8.57 22.14
C ARG A 291 5.75 8.02 23.24
N PHE A 292 5.40 6.73 23.18
CA PHE A 292 4.59 6.03 24.19
C PHE A 292 5.44 5.23 25.20
N ASP A 293 6.74 5.53 25.30
CA ASP A 293 7.69 4.83 26.18
C ASP A 293 7.69 3.30 25.97
N GLN A 294 7.41 2.86 24.74
CA GLN A 294 7.46 1.46 24.33
C GLN A 294 8.79 1.16 23.62
N PRO A 295 9.36 -0.06 23.78
CA PRO A 295 10.65 -0.40 23.18
C PRO A 295 10.61 -0.38 21.65
N GLY A 296 9.45 -0.72 21.05
CA GLY A 296 9.35 -0.88 19.61
C GLY A 296 10.26 -2.00 19.09
N LEU A 297 10.76 -1.84 17.86
CA LEU A 297 11.71 -2.73 17.19
C LEU A 297 12.90 -1.94 16.62
N PRO A 298 13.76 -1.35 17.47
CA PRO A 298 14.81 -0.42 17.04
C PRO A 298 15.93 -1.09 16.21
N ASP A 299 16.00 -2.42 16.20
CA ASP A 299 16.93 -3.23 15.42
C ASP A 299 16.41 -3.61 14.03
N PHE A 300 15.14 -3.30 13.73
CA PHE A 300 14.49 -3.69 12.48
C PHE A 300 14.56 -2.56 11.44
N LEU A 301 14.81 -2.90 10.17
CA LEU A 301 14.85 -1.96 9.04
C LEU A 301 15.57 -0.61 9.29
N ARG A 302 16.65 -0.62 10.09
CA ARG A 302 17.49 0.56 10.29
C ARG A 302 18.02 1.07 8.96
N ARG A 303 18.10 2.39 8.81
CA ARG A 303 18.55 3.04 7.56
C ARG A 303 19.86 2.44 7.05
N SER A 304 20.86 2.33 7.92
CA SER A 304 22.19 1.81 7.58
C SER A 304 22.18 0.34 7.14
N ASP A 305 21.41 -0.51 7.82
CA ASP A 305 21.29 -1.94 7.49
C ASP A 305 20.55 -2.17 6.17
N VAL A 306 19.48 -1.42 5.93
CA VAL A 306 18.72 -1.49 4.67
C VAL A 306 19.60 -1.08 3.50
N VAL A 307 20.33 0.04 3.62
CA VAL A 307 21.27 0.48 2.58
C VAL A 307 22.33 -0.58 2.34
N ALA A 308 23.05 -1.01 3.37
CA ALA A 308 24.12 -2.00 3.23
C ALA A 308 23.63 -3.31 2.59
N THR A 309 22.43 -3.76 2.97
CA THR A 309 21.80 -4.96 2.39
C THR A 309 21.44 -4.76 0.92
N TYR A 310 20.78 -3.64 0.59
CA TYR A 310 20.35 -3.33 -0.76
C TYR A 310 21.54 -3.17 -1.72
N GLU A 311 22.58 -2.44 -1.32
CA GLU A 311 23.78 -2.24 -2.12
C GLU A 311 24.53 -3.57 -2.34
N ARG A 312 24.63 -4.41 -1.30
CA ARG A 312 25.25 -5.74 -1.40
C ARG A 312 24.54 -6.65 -2.39
N ILE A 313 23.21 -6.63 -2.41
CA ILE A 313 22.39 -7.50 -3.29
C ILE A 313 22.45 -7.02 -4.74
N THR A 314 22.34 -5.71 -4.94
CA THR A 314 22.12 -5.13 -6.27
C THR A 314 23.40 -4.65 -6.96
N GLY A 315 24.48 -4.42 -6.20
CA GLY A 315 25.67 -3.72 -6.67
C GLY A 315 25.45 -2.23 -6.98
N HIS A 316 24.26 -1.70 -6.72
CA HIS A 316 23.92 -0.28 -6.88
C HIS A 316 24.31 0.47 -5.61
N THR A 317 24.92 1.65 -5.75
CA THR A 317 25.17 2.56 -4.62
C THR A 317 23.96 3.46 -4.42
N VAL A 318 23.38 3.45 -3.23
CA VAL A 318 22.24 4.29 -2.86
C VAL A 318 22.70 5.75 -2.79
N ARG A 319 22.00 6.65 -3.49
CA ARG A 319 22.38 8.07 -3.62
C ARG A 319 21.34 8.99 -3.02
N ASP A 320 21.80 10.11 -2.46
CA ASP A 320 20.95 11.22 -1.99
C ASP A 320 19.77 10.78 -1.09
N LEU A 321 19.97 9.74 -0.28
CA LEU A 321 18.87 9.09 0.44
C LEU A 321 18.10 10.05 1.36
N ASP A 322 18.75 11.08 1.90
CA ASP A 322 18.07 12.11 2.71
C ASP A 322 16.95 12.83 1.95
N PHE A 323 17.15 13.12 0.65
CA PHE A 323 16.10 13.67 -0.21
C PHE A 323 14.91 12.72 -0.30
N TYR A 324 15.18 11.45 -0.57
CA TYR A 324 14.13 10.43 -0.72
C TYR A 324 13.43 10.11 0.60
N LEU A 325 14.11 10.21 1.74
CA LEU A 325 13.51 10.04 3.07
C LEU A 325 12.58 11.22 3.41
N VAL A 326 12.99 12.46 3.13
CA VAL A 326 12.08 13.63 3.21
C VAL A 326 10.89 13.45 2.29
N TYR A 327 11.13 12.97 1.07
CA TYR A 327 10.06 12.72 0.14
C TYR A 327 9.09 11.63 0.63
N ALA A 328 9.58 10.51 1.18
CA ALA A 328 8.76 9.48 1.79
C ALA A 328 7.92 10.03 2.96
N ALA A 329 8.53 10.85 3.82
CA ALA A 329 7.86 11.51 4.92
C ALA A 329 6.74 12.47 4.46
N LEU A 330 6.98 13.18 3.36
CA LEU A 330 6.01 14.07 2.72
C LEU A 330 4.84 13.28 2.11
N ARG A 331 5.12 12.23 1.34
CA ARG A 331 4.10 11.33 0.77
C ARG A 331 3.20 10.75 1.86
N HIS A 332 3.80 10.28 2.95
CA HIS A 332 3.07 9.77 4.11
C HIS A 332 2.28 10.86 4.85
N ALA A 333 2.76 12.11 4.89
CA ALA A 333 2.03 13.24 5.47
C ALA A 333 0.72 13.53 4.71
N ILE A 334 0.71 13.40 3.38
CA ILE A 334 -0.49 13.55 2.55
C ILE A 334 -1.51 12.46 2.90
N VAL A 335 -1.07 11.20 3.04
CA VAL A 335 -1.91 10.08 3.50
C VAL A 335 -2.57 10.39 4.85
N MET A 336 -1.77 10.80 5.84
CA MET A 336 -2.26 11.07 7.20
C MET A 336 -3.25 12.24 7.23
N ALA A 337 -2.97 13.32 6.50
CA ALA A 337 -3.87 14.45 6.39
C ALA A 337 -5.18 14.08 5.68
N ARG A 338 -5.14 13.21 4.66
CA ARG A 338 -6.35 12.68 4.01
C ARG A 338 -7.15 11.76 4.93
N ILE A 339 -6.49 10.92 5.74
CA ILE A 339 -7.16 10.10 6.76
C ILE A 339 -7.82 11.01 7.81
N LYS A 340 -7.15 12.07 8.27
CA LYS A 340 -7.76 13.05 9.18
C LYS A 340 -9.01 13.67 8.55
N ARG A 341 -8.95 14.13 7.29
CA ARG A 341 -10.14 14.61 6.55
C ARG A 341 -11.28 13.60 6.53
N ARG A 342 -10.96 12.32 6.32
CA ARG A 342 -11.93 11.23 6.36
C ARG A 342 -12.57 11.09 7.74
N MET A 343 -11.78 11.11 8.81
CA MET A 343 -12.29 11.02 10.18
C MET A 343 -13.23 12.20 10.51
N LEU A 344 -12.92 13.40 10.03
CA LEU A 344 -13.82 14.57 10.16
C LEU A 344 -15.13 14.37 9.41
N HIS A 345 -15.07 13.85 8.18
CA HIS A 345 -16.25 13.57 7.37
C HIS A 345 -17.22 12.62 8.09
N PHE A 346 -16.69 11.58 8.74
CA PHE A 346 -17.48 10.60 9.50
C PHE A 346 -17.75 10.99 10.97
N GLY A 347 -17.28 12.16 11.42
CA GLY A 347 -17.47 12.63 12.80
C GLY A 347 -16.70 11.82 13.86
N GLU A 348 -15.65 11.12 13.45
CA GLU A 348 -14.73 10.36 14.32
C GLU A 348 -13.68 11.27 14.98
N ASP A 349 -13.51 12.48 14.45
CA ASP A 349 -12.55 13.47 14.93
C ASP A 349 -13.10 14.90 14.72
N THR A 350 -12.42 15.89 15.26
CA THR A 350 -12.76 17.31 15.12
C THR A 350 -11.66 18.11 14.46
N ASP A 351 -12.11 19.19 13.82
CA ASP A 351 -11.21 20.08 13.12
C ASP A 351 -10.33 20.86 14.11
N CYS A 352 -9.07 21.12 13.75
CA CYS A 352 -8.11 21.83 14.59
C CYS A 352 -7.65 23.15 13.93
N ALA A 353 -7.25 24.11 14.78
CA ALA A 353 -6.84 25.43 14.34
C ALA A 353 -5.48 25.41 13.62
N ASP A 354 -4.53 24.63 14.13
CA ASP A 354 -3.25 24.38 13.45
C ASP A 354 -3.40 23.17 12.53
N ARG A 355 -3.36 23.43 11.22
CA ARG A 355 -3.55 22.39 10.19
C ARG A 355 -2.39 21.40 10.13
N ASP A 356 -1.21 21.76 10.60
CA ASP A 356 -0.09 20.82 10.65
C ASP A 356 -0.38 19.63 11.58
N ASP A 357 -1.30 19.76 12.54
CA ASP A 357 -1.73 18.68 13.43
C ASP A 357 -2.51 17.56 12.72
N TYR A 358 -2.82 17.74 11.43
CA TYR A 358 -3.33 16.66 10.56
C TYR A 358 -2.25 15.62 10.27
N VAL A 359 -0.97 16.01 10.38
CA VAL A 359 0.18 15.14 10.13
C VAL A 359 0.71 14.65 11.48
N MET A 360 0.45 13.39 11.81
CA MET A 360 0.84 12.83 13.11
C MET A 360 2.35 12.95 13.38
N HIS A 361 3.18 12.85 12.34
CA HIS A 361 4.63 13.01 12.39
C HIS A 361 5.12 14.41 12.01
N ARG A 362 4.31 15.48 12.21
CA ARG A 362 4.70 16.87 11.85
C ARG A 362 6.06 17.30 12.44
N ALA A 363 6.36 16.90 13.68
CA ALA A 363 7.60 17.26 14.35
C ALA A 363 8.81 16.58 13.72
N VAL A 364 8.65 15.30 13.32
CA VAL A 364 9.66 14.53 12.59
C VAL A 364 9.90 15.17 11.21
N LEU A 365 8.84 15.43 10.46
CA LEU A 365 8.96 16.08 9.14
C LEU A 365 9.61 17.46 9.25
N ALA A 366 9.23 18.27 10.25
CA ALA A 366 9.88 19.57 10.48
C ALA A 366 11.38 19.41 10.77
N ALA A 367 11.77 18.50 11.67
CA ALA A 367 13.17 18.24 11.98
C ALA A 367 13.96 17.75 10.76
N MET A 368 13.36 16.92 9.90
CA MET A 368 13.98 16.46 8.66
C MET A 368 14.20 17.61 7.67
N LEU A 369 13.20 18.48 7.50
CA LEU A 369 13.31 19.67 6.64
C LEU A 369 14.34 20.69 7.15
N ASP A 370 14.53 20.77 8.48
CA ASP A 370 15.54 21.61 9.12
C ASP A 370 16.93 20.95 9.21
N GLY A 371 17.07 19.69 8.78
CA GLY A 371 18.33 18.95 8.88
C GLY A 371 18.75 18.63 10.32
N THR A 372 17.80 18.60 11.26
CA THR A 372 18.03 18.33 12.69
C THR A 372 17.53 16.96 13.14
N TYR A 373 16.94 16.17 12.24
CA TYR A 373 16.45 14.83 12.55
C TYR A 373 17.60 13.81 12.62
N GLU A 374 17.69 13.10 13.73
CA GLU A 374 18.64 12.02 13.96
C GLU A 374 17.97 10.66 13.67
N TRP A 375 18.56 9.89 12.76
CA TRP A 375 18.01 8.61 12.29
C TRP A 375 18.36 7.41 13.18
N ASP A 376 19.51 7.47 13.86
CA ASP A 376 20.07 6.38 14.68
C ASP A 376 19.95 6.69 16.17
#